data_AF-R3IE66-F1
#
_entry.id   AF-R3IE66-F1
#
_cell.length_a   1.000
_cell.length_b   1.000
_cell.length_c   1.000
_cell.angle_alpha   90.00
_cell.angle_beta   90.00
_cell.angle_gamma   90.00
#
_symmetry.space_group_name_H-M   'P 1'
#
loop_
_entity.id
_entity.type
_entity.pdbx_description
1 polymer ?
#
loop_
_entity_poly.entity_id
_entity_poly.type
_entity_poly.pdbx_seq_one_letter_code
_entity_poly.pdbx_strand_id
1 'polypeptide(L)'
;MSAAFNTSTAWDVEFVDLDKLRENMMKIPGSSETIINQVLRTKSAEMTAKTIISGMPVSDVKNRIMKRKHAKFSNSLKIDYMNLGFKERPQKRFEYLKYPDLGIGTSIGKVPQEFMRKGMEKEVPVITKDLNEALINEINKNIGGN
;
A
#
# COMPACT_ATOMS: atom_id res chain seq x y z
N MET A 1 -31.08 5.68 15.81
CA MET A 1 -30.30 6.12 14.64
C MET A 1 -29.34 4.99 14.26
N SER A 2 -29.59 4.30 13.16
CA SER A 2 -28.69 3.26 12.65
C SER A 2 -27.47 3.93 12.02
N ALA A 3 -26.34 3.94 12.73
CA ALA A 3 -25.07 4.24 12.10
C ALA A 3 -24.82 3.15 11.06
N ALA A 4 -24.95 3.51 9.78
CA ALA A 4 -24.42 2.70 8.69
C ALA A 4 -22.90 2.72 8.86
N PHE A 5 -22.36 1.75 9.61
CA PHE A 5 -20.93 1.49 9.62
C PHE A 5 -20.56 1.20 8.17
N ASN A 6 -19.66 1.99 7.61
CA ASN A 6 -19.07 1.70 6.31
C ASN A 6 -18.35 0.35 6.48
N THR A 7 -19.00 -0.75 6.08
CA THR A 7 -18.54 -2.13 6.32
C THR A 7 -17.40 -2.54 5.40
N SER A 8 -16.91 -1.63 4.54
CA SER A 8 -15.82 -1.93 3.64
C SER A 8 -14.53 -2.16 4.44
N THR A 9 -14.06 -3.40 4.46
CA THR A 9 -12.73 -3.77 4.99
C THR A 9 -11.65 -3.72 3.92
N ALA A 10 -11.99 -3.22 2.73
CA ALA A 10 -11.11 -3.08 1.58
C ALA A 10 -11.18 -1.64 1.06
N TRP A 11 -10.04 -1.15 0.60
CA TRP A 11 -9.87 0.19 0.06
C TRP A 11 -8.93 0.08 -1.12
N ASP A 12 -9.21 0.87 -2.14
CA ASP A 12 -8.37 1.01 -3.32
C ASP A 12 -7.95 2.47 -3.41
N VAL A 13 -6.68 2.70 -3.78
CA VAL A 13 -6.15 4.05 -3.99
C VAL A 13 -5.58 4.10 -5.39
N GLU A 14 -6.05 5.07 -6.16
CA GLU A 14 -5.57 5.30 -7.53
C GLU A 14 -4.28 6.13 -7.51
N PHE A 15 -3.44 5.90 -8.52
CA PHE A 15 -2.26 6.73 -8.73
C PHE A 15 -2.67 8.16 -9.10
N VAL A 16 -1.78 9.11 -8.86
CA VAL A 16 -1.97 10.51 -9.26
C VAL A 16 -1.49 10.69 -10.70
N ASP A 17 -1.89 11.76 -11.39
CA ASP A 17 -1.43 12.10 -12.74
C ASP A 17 -1.52 10.93 -13.76
N LEU A 18 -2.62 10.18 -13.71
CA LEU A 18 -2.85 9.01 -14.57
C LEU A 18 -2.73 9.33 -16.07
N ASP A 19 -3.13 10.52 -16.49
CA ASP A 19 -3.03 10.95 -17.89
C ASP A 19 -1.58 10.95 -18.37
N LYS A 20 -0.65 11.50 -17.58
CA LYS A 20 0.78 11.53 -17.90
C LYS A 20 1.37 10.12 -17.93
N LEU A 21 0.97 9.29 -16.99
CA LEU A 21 1.41 7.90 -16.93
C LEU A 21 0.94 7.15 -18.18
N ARG A 22 -0.32 7.34 -18.59
CA ARG A 22 -0.91 6.77 -19.79
C ARG A 22 -0.22 7.26 -21.06
N GLU A 23 0.06 8.56 -21.18
CA GLU A 23 0.81 9.15 -22.29
C GLU A 23 2.20 8.52 -22.43
N ASN A 24 2.91 8.33 -21.32
CA ASN A 24 4.22 7.70 -21.33
C ASN A 24 4.15 6.21 -21.70
N MET A 25 3.14 5.49 -21.23
CA MET A 25 2.91 4.10 -21.64
C MET A 25 2.66 3.98 -23.15
N MET A 26 1.88 4.90 -23.73
CA MET A 26 1.57 4.91 -25.17
C MET A 26 2.79 5.13 -26.06
N LYS A 27 3.87 5.74 -25.55
CA LYS A 27 5.13 5.92 -26.30
C LYS A 27 5.93 4.62 -26.42
N ILE A 28 5.71 3.66 -25.51
CA ILE A 28 6.43 2.39 -25.44
C ILE A 28 5.46 1.22 -25.15
N PRO A 29 4.46 0.97 -26.02
CA PRO A 29 3.37 0.04 -25.73
C PRO A 29 3.87 -1.39 -25.49
N GLY A 30 4.95 -1.81 -26.14
CA GLY A 30 5.51 -3.16 -26.00
C GLY A 30 6.29 -3.44 -24.71
N SER A 31 6.74 -2.40 -23.99
CA SER A 31 7.55 -2.56 -22.76
C SER A 31 6.96 -1.90 -21.52
N SER A 32 6.00 -0.97 -21.69
CA SER A 32 5.40 -0.18 -20.61
C SER A 32 4.84 -1.02 -19.45
N GLU A 33 4.05 -2.05 -19.76
CA GLU A 33 3.44 -2.94 -18.77
C GLU A 33 4.50 -3.67 -17.94
N THR A 34 5.51 -4.22 -18.60
CA THR A 34 6.63 -4.92 -17.96
C THR A 34 7.37 -3.99 -17.00
N ILE A 35 7.65 -2.75 -17.42
CA ILE A 35 8.36 -1.75 -16.62
C ILE A 35 7.54 -1.36 -15.40
N ILE A 36 6.25 -1.08 -15.57
CA ILE A 36 5.37 -0.75 -14.44
C ILE A 36 5.33 -1.91 -13.44
N ASN A 37 5.07 -3.13 -13.91
CA ASN A 37 5.02 -4.32 -13.06
C ASN A 37 6.34 -4.55 -12.31
N GLN A 38 7.48 -4.26 -12.95
CA GLN A 38 8.79 -4.37 -12.32
C GLN A 38 8.97 -3.33 -11.20
N VAL A 39 8.62 -2.06 -11.43
CA VAL A 39 8.72 -1.00 -10.41
C VAL A 39 7.81 -1.32 -9.22
N LEU A 40 6.56 -1.70 -9.49
CA LEU A 40 5.58 -2.05 -8.45
C LEU A 40 6.08 -3.21 -7.57
N ARG A 41 6.69 -4.23 -8.19
CA ARG A 41 7.21 -5.41 -7.50
C ARG A 41 8.48 -5.15 -6.69
N THR A 42 9.43 -4.44 -7.27
CA THR A 42 10.78 -4.31 -6.70
C THR A 42 10.89 -3.21 -5.64
N LYS A 43 10.02 -2.19 -5.69
CA LYS A 43 10.11 -1.03 -4.80
C LYS A 43 8.79 -0.68 -4.15
N SER A 44 7.74 -0.45 -4.94
CA SER A 44 6.52 0.20 -4.46
C SER A 44 5.82 -0.60 -3.35
N ALA A 45 5.61 -1.90 -3.56
CA ALA A 45 4.88 -2.71 -2.58
C ALA A 45 5.63 -2.88 -1.24
N GLU A 46 6.96 -3.00 -1.26
CA GLU A 46 7.71 -3.07 0.00
C GLU A 46 7.73 -1.72 0.74
N MET A 47 7.79 -0.62 -0.01
CA MET A 47 7.75 0.73 0.54
C MET A 47 6.40 1.01 1.20
N THR A 48 5.29 0.71 0.52
CA THR A 48 3.95 0.83 1.07
C THR A 48 3.77 -0.01 2.34
N ALA A 49 4.21 -1.27 2.34
CA ALA A 49 4.16 -2.11 3.52
C ALA A 49 4.92 -1.51 4.71
N LYS A 50 6.11 -0.93 4.48
CA LYS A 50 6.88 -0.24 5.54
C LYS A 50 6.13 0.96 6.09
N THR A 51 5.51 1.75 5.24
CA THR A 51 4.76 2.94 5.65
C THR A 51 3.50 2.56 6.43
N ILE A 52 2.74 1.55 6.00
CA ILE A 52 1.61 0.99 6.75
C ILE A 52 2.07 0.50 8.13
N ILE A 53 3.13 -0.31 8.19
CA ILE A 53 3.69 -0.84 9.45
C ILE A 53 4.11 0.29 10.39
N SER A 54 4.66 1.39 9.86
CA SER A 54 5.08 2.55 10.66
C SER A 54 3.91 3.18 11.43
N GLY A 55 2.71 3.19 10.82
CA GLY A 55 1.47 3.70 11.41
C GLY A 55 0.78 2.74 12.37
N MET A 56 1.21 1.47 12.45
CA MET A 56 0.58 0.50 13.34
C MET A 56 0.78 0.85 14.82
N PRO A 57 -0.24 0.65 15.67
CA PRO A 57 -0.15 0.87 17.11
C PRO A 57 0.64 -0.25 17.80
N VAL A 58 1.28 0.10 18.91
CA VAL A 58 1.88 -0.86 19.85
C VAL A 58 1.12 -0.71 21.17
N SER A 59 0.66 -1.82 21.74
CA SER A 59 -0.11 -1.79 22.98
C SER A 59 0.82 -1.73 24.20
N ASP A 60 0.59 -0.78 25.10
CA ASP A 60 1.39 -0.60 26.34
C ASP A 60 0.87 -1.42 27.54
N VAL A 61 0.05 -2.45 27.30
CA VAL A 61 -0.53 -3.26 28.40
C VAL A 61 0.58 -4.08 29.08
N LYS A 62 1.08 -3.52 30.19
CA LYS A 62 2.27 -3.94 30.97
C LYS A 62 2.37 -5.43 31.30
N ASN A 63 1.26 -6.16 31.43
CA ASN A 63 1.26 -7.49 32.07
C ASN A 63 0.98 -8.70 31.16
N ARG A 64 0.52 -8.53 29.91
CA ARG A 64 0.22 -9.68 29.01
C ARG A 64 0.92 -9.65 27.65
N ILE A 65 1.31 -8.47 27.16
CA ILE A 65 1.70 -8.29 25.75
C ILE A 65 3.20 -8.03 25.58
N MET A 66 3.90 -7.47 26.59
CA MET A 66 5.35 -7.17 26.52
C MET A 66 6.24 -8.39 26.17
N LYS A 67 5.79 -9.62 26.41
CA LYS A 67 6.55 -10.83 26.07
C LYS A 67 6.33 -11.34 24.65
N ARG A 68 5.35 -10.82 23.90
CA ARG A 68 5.03 -11.28 22.54
C ARG A 68 5.48 -10.25 21.51
N LYS A 69 6.05 -10.72 20.40
CA LYS A 69 6.44 -9.86 19.27
C LYS A 69 5.19 -9.19 18.68
N HIS A 70 5.13 -7.86 18.72
CA HIS A 70 4.01 -7.10 18.15
C HIS A 70 3.95 -7.23 16.63
N ALA A 71 2.75 -7.10 16.06
CA ALA A 71 2.52 -7.09 14.61
C ALA A 71 3.47 -6.12 13.88
N LYS A 72 3.64 -4.91 14.42
CA LYS A 72 4.55 -3.87 13.92
C LYS A 72 5.99 -4.34 13.74
N PHE A 73 6.48 -5.23 14.59
CA PHE A 73 7.86 -5.72 14.56
C PHE A 73 7.98 -7.09 13.89
N SER A 74 6.89 -7.60 13.33
CA SER A 74 6.82 -8.90 12.68
C SER A 74 6.48 -8.74 11.20
N ASN A 75 6.69 -9.80 10.40
CA ASN A 75 6.15 -9.84 9.06
C ASN A 75 4.62 -10.02 9.14
N SER A 76 3.90 -8.89 9.27
CA SER A 76 2.48 -8.85 9.56
C SER A 76 1.58 -8.69 8.35
N LEU A 77 2.13 -8.18 7.26
CA LEU A 77 1.45 -8.00 6.00
C LEU A 77 1.83 -9.09 5.00
N LYS A 78 0.98 -9.27 4.00
CA LYS A 78 1.22 -10.06 2.81
C LYS A 78 0.95 -9.16 1.61
N ILE A 79 1.84 -9.22 0.64
CA ILE A 79 1.71 -8.55 -0.65
C ILE A 79 1.25 -9.60 -1.67
N ASP A 80 0.18 -9.30 -2.39
CA ASP A 80 -0.31 -10.07 -3.52
C ASP A 80 -0.20 -9.18 -4.78
N TYR A 81 0.67 -9.54 -5.72
CA TYR A 81 0.87 -8.76 -6.96
C TYR A 81 -0.18 -9.10 -8.01
N MET A 82 -0.63 -8.08 -8.75
CA MET A 82 -1.54 -8.20 -9.88
C MET A 82 -1.00 -7.41 -11.06
N ASN A 83 -1.67 -7.47 -12.21
CA ASN A 83 -1.24 -6.67 -13.34
C ASN A 83 -1.45 -5.18 -13.04
N LEU A 84 -0.41 -4.36 -13.23
CA LEU A 84 -0.42 -2.91 -13.00
C LEU A 84 -0.80 -2.52 -11.57
N GLY A 85 -0.66 -3.42 -10.60
CA GLY A 85 -1.04 -3.15 -9.22
C GLY A 85 -0.52 -4.18 -8.22
N PHE A 86 -0.77 -3.90 -6.95
CA PHE A 86 -0.52 -4.84 -5.86
C PHE A 86 -1.55 -4.63 -4.76
N LYS A 87 -1.75 -5.67 -3.95
CA LYS A 87 -2.65 -5.66 -2.81
C LYS A 87 -1.88 -5.98 -1.55
N GLU A 88 -2.10 -5.18 -0.53
CA GLU A 88 -1.60 -5.46 0.81
C GLU A 88 -2.70 -5.84 1.76
N ARG A 89 -2.44 -6.88 2.56
CA ARG A 89 -3.38 -7.34 3.58
C ARG A 89 -2.65 -7.92 4.77
N PRO A 90 -3.23 -7.86 5.99
CA PRO A 90 -2.72 -8.63 7.10
C PRO A 90 -2.66 -10.13 6.78
N GLN A 91 -1.62 -10.81 7.26
CA GLN A 91 -1.60 -12.27 7.25
C GLN A 91 -2.71 -12.81 8.16
N LYS A 92 -3.12 -14.08 7.96
CA LYS A 92 -4.21 -14.72 8.72
C LYS A 92 -4.09 -14.54 10.24
N ARG A 93 -2.88 -14.70 10.79
CA ARG A 93 -2.61 -14.52 12.23
C ARG A 93 -2.73 -13.07 12.74
N PHE A 94 -2.71 -12.09 11.84
CA PHE A 94 -2.80 -10.65 12.10
C PHE A 94 -4.11 -10.03 11.57
N GLU A 95 -5.11 -10.83 11.19
CA GLU A 95 -6.42 -10.31 10.74
C GLU A 95 -7.12 -9.44 11.80
N TYR A 96 -6.72 -9.56 13.06
CA TYR A 96 -7.19 -8.67 14.13
C TYR A 96 -6.76 -7.20 13.93
N LEU A 97 -5.82 -6.89 13.05
CA LEU A 97 -5.41 -5.52 12.74
C LEU A 97 -6.56 -4.66 12.18
N LYS A 98 -7.61 -5.26 11.60
CA LYS A 98 -8.80 -4.54 11.15
C LYS A 98 -9.53 -3.82 12.29
N TYR A 99 -9.45 -4.32 13.53
CA TYR A 99 -10.13 -3.71 14.68
C TYR A 99 -9.56 -2.32 15.02
N PRO A 100 -8.24 -2.16 15.28
CA PRO A 100 -7.66 -0.84 15.48
C PRO A 100 -7.64 0.02 14.22
N ASP A 101 -7.53 -0.58 13.03
CA ASP A 101 -7.52 0.17 11.76
C ASP A 101 -8.87 0.86 11.52
N LEU A 102 -9.97 0.11 11.59
CA LEU A 102 -11.32 0.59 11.28
C LEU A 102 -12.10 1.07 12.51
N GLY A 103 -11.53 0.96 13.71
CA GLY A 103 -12.23 1.29 14.96
C GLY A 103 -13.42 0.38 15.26
N ILE A 104 -13.47 -0.83 14.69
CA ILE A 104 -14.59 -1.77 14.89
C ILE A 104 -14.40 -2.62 16.16
N GLY A 105 -15.50 -2.98 16.83
CA GLY A 105 -15.49 -3.85 18.03
C GLY A 105 -16.24 -3.25 19.23
N THR A 106 -16.09 -3.85 20.41
CA THR A 106 -16.78 -3.47 21.67
C THR A 106 -15.91 -2.66 22.63
N SER A 107 -14.62 -2.49 22.34
CA SER A 107 -13.67 -1.69 23.12
C SER A 107 -14.12 -0.22 23.23
N ILE A 108 -13.88 0.40 24.39
CA ILE A 108 -14.08 1.84 24.64
C ILE A 108 -13.01 2.63 23.86
N GLY A 109 -13.36 3.81 23.31
CA GLY A 109 -12.41 4.69 22.59
C GLY A 109 -12.16 4.33 21.13
N LYS A 110 -13.23 4.08 20.36
CA LYS A 110 -13.22 3.54 18.98
C LYS A 110 -12.84 4.57 17.89
N VAL A 111 -11.69 5.22 18.01
CA VAL A 111 -11.21 6.09 16.92
C VAL A 111 -10.46 5.23 15.90
N PRO A 112 -10.93 5.17 14.63
CA PRO A 112 -10.21 4.46 13.57
C PRO A 112 -8.81 5.06 13.38
N GLN A 113 -7.80 4.21 13.36
CA GLN A 113 -6.43 4.66 13.12
C GLN A 113 -6.13 4.81 11.63
N GLU A 114 -6.77 3.98 10.80
CA GLU A 114 -6.69 3.98 9.34
C GLU A 114 -5.25 3.88 8.82
N PHE A 115 -4.37 3.16 9.52
CA PHE A 115 -2.97 3.03 9.15
C PHE A 115 -2.78 2.29 7.82
N MET A 116 -3.73 1.42 7.42
CA MET A 116 -3.73 0.80 6.10
C MET A 116 -3.96 1.86 5.01
N ARG A 117 -5.09 2.58 5.08
CA ARG A 117 -5.47 3.61 4.10
C ARG A 117 -4.46 4.75 4.04
N LYS A 118 -4.12 5.34 5.18
CA LYS A 118 -3.16 6.45 5.28
C LYS A 118 -1.76 6.04 4.81
N GLY A 119 -1.36 4.80 5.10
CA GLY A 119 -0.07 4.27 4.65
C GLY A 119 -0.01 4.14 3.13
N MET A 120 -1.08 3.68 2.49
CA MET A 120 -1.18 3.64 1.02
C MET A 120 -1.21 5.03 0.39
N GLU A 121 -2.10 5.91 0.87
CA GLU A 121 -2.26 7.27 0.33
C GLU A 121 -0.97 8.09 0.39
N LYS A 122 -0.18 7.90 1.44
CA LYS A 122 1.09 8.60 1.61
C LYS A 122 2.12 8.21 0.54
N GLU A 123 2.10 6.96 0.07
CA GLU A 123 3.06 6.46 -0.91
C GLU A 123 2.63 6.68 -2.36
N VAL A 124 1.35 6.92 -2.61
CA VAL A 124 0.80 7.10 -3.96
C VAL A 124 1.56 8.14 -4.81
N PRO A 125 1.86 9.36 -4.31
CA PRO A 125 2.64 10.33 -5.09
C PRO A 125 4.07 9.84 -5.40
N VAL A 126 4.70 9.13 -4.46
CA VAL A 126 6.06 8.60 -4.61
C VAL A 126 6.08 7.50 -5.65
N ILE A 127 5.13 6.56 -5.58
CA ILE A 127 5.00 5.46 -6.55
C ILE A 127 4.70 6.02 -7.94
N THR A 128 3.76 6.96 -8.05
CA THR A 128 3.41 7.62 -9.32
C THR A 128 4.64 8.26 -9.97
N LYS A 129 5.47 8.94 -9.16
CA LYS A 129 6.72 9.54 -9.62
C LYS A 129 7.70 8.48 -10.11
N ASP A 130 7.93 7.43 -9.32
CA ASP A 130 8.84 6.33 -9.67
C ASP A 130 8.43 5.63 -10.98
N LEU A 131 7.13 5.42 -11.18
CA LEU A 131 6.60 4.83 -12.41
C LEU A 131 6.85 5.73 -13.62
N ASN A 132 6.56 7.03 -13.50
CA ASN A 132 6.83 7.99 -14.57
C ASN A 132 8.33 8.08 -14.90
N GLU A 133 9.20 8.12 -13.90
CA GLU A 133 10.65 8.15 -14.10
C GLU A 133 11.14 6.90 -14.82
N ALA A 134 10.66 5.72 -14.44
CA ALA A 134 11.03 4.47 -15.09
C ALA A 134 10.60 4.44 -16.57
N LEU A 135 9.38 4.89 -16.89
CA LEU A 135 8.89 4.97 -18.26
C LEU A 135 9.69 5.99 -19.08
N ILE A 136 9.96 7.19 -18.54
CA ILE A 136 10.75 8.24 -19.21
C ILE A 136 12.17 7.75 -19.51
N ASN A 137 12.79 7.06 -18.56
CA ASN A 137 14.13 6.50 -18.75
C ASN A 137 14.16 5.51 -19.92
N GLU A 138 13.13 4.67 -20.06
CA GLU A 138 13.05 3.74 -21.18
C GLU A 138 12.74 4.45 -22.51
N ILE A 139 11.84 5.43 -22.51
CA ILE A 139 11.56 6.26 -23.69
C ILE A 139 12.86 6.90 -24.20
N ASN A 140 13.66 7.47 -23.31
CA ASN A 140 14.92 8.11 -23.67
C ASN A 140 15.95 7.13 -24.23
N LYS A 141 16.02 5.90 -23.71
CA LYS A 141 16.88 4.84 -24.27
C LYS A 141 16.46 4.45 -25.68
N ASN A 142 15.16 4.34 -25.93
CA ASN A 142 14.64 3.97 -27.25
C ASN A 142 14.84 5.08 -28.29
N ILE A 143 14.85 6.36 -27.87
CA ILE A 143 15.08 7.51 -28.77
C ILE A 143 16.58 7.75 -29.02
N GLY A 144 17.42 7.58 -27.99
CA GLY A 144 18.87 7.81 -28.08
C GLY A 144 19.68 6.59 -28.56
N GLY A 145 19.02 5.47 -28.87
CA GLY A 145 19.64 4.20 -29.25
C GLY A 145 19.64 3.87 -30.74
N ASN A 146 19.57 4.89 -31.62
CA ASN A 146 19.77 4.76 -33.06
C ASN A 146 21.15 5.27 -33.48
#